data_AF-A0A950RLU2-F1
#
_entry.id   AF-A0A950RLU2-F1
#
_cell.length_a   1.000
_cell.length_b   1.000
_cell.length_c   1.000
_cell.angle_alpha   90.00
_cell.angle_beta   90.00
_cell.angle_gamma   90.00
#
_symmetry.space_group_name_H-M   'P 1'
#
loop_
_entity.id
_entity.type
_entity.pdbx_description
1 polymer ?
#
loop_
_entity_poly.entity_id
_entity_poly.type
_entity_poly.pdbx_seq_one_letter_code
_entity_poly.pdbx_strand_id
1 'polypeptide(L)'
;MKLTIGKRILLGFGIVVALAVALGLYVLFTMAEVREIEGTISDHDLDLLAKLNALNQNQGQLYGLREKALATSLMVKSNPGTGQDPKAVEEEWRKNSASADGQLDALEKATADYEKSGVSERRKAQFGKIRQNTVETRKSWDRLKTAILALFGQMDKGDLAQLVSQLKVVDDLRQELNQKLQNGINLTNEGIQIGKEQAAATYRHAQIATYVGLALVIVLGVLSSLFIQRSITNPLGAFMGFVERVGKGDLTRQAPVSKVGELESLGQSLNQMTAGLKDMARQIVQVTQHLNAASAEIMASTQEQAASTKEQAATVQEITTTMEEVNQSGAQISAKAKQVAAAAEATSVASNSGIQAVQDTTRTMAAIREQVEEVAGNIVALSEKTTAVGEIIATVNDIAERSNLLALNASIEAAAAGDQGSRFSVVANEMKKLADQAKESTVQVRTILGDIQKGINSSVMFTEEAVKRVETGKQQADITEQTIRQMAKTTLESVQAFEQIIGAGNQQQIGFEQVAQGMKDIRQAAEQTATATSQLEKAVANLNALSQELKEAAGRYQI
;
A
#
# COMPACT_ATOMS: atom_id res chain seq x y z
N MET A 1 -2.74 30.25 37.00
CA MET A 1 -1.58 30.26 36.08
C MET A 1 -0.85 28.92 36.20
N LYS A 2 -0.86 28.08 35.15
CA LYS A 2 -0.20 26.76 35.20
C LYS A 2 1.33 26.98 35.17
N LEU A 3 2.01 26.67 36.27
CA LEU A 3 3.47 26.77 36.35
C LEU A 3 4.12 25.67 35.50
N THR A 4 4.96 26.07 34.56
CA THR A 4 5.77 25.19 33.71
C THR A 4 6.72 24.33 34.54
N ILE A 5 7.14 23.19 34.01
CA ILE A 5 8.09 22.28 34.69
C ILE A 5 9.34 23.07 35.14
N GLY A 6 9.89 23.90 34.24
CA GLY A 6 11.03 24.76 34.54
C GLY A 6 10.78 25.75 35.69
N LYS A 7 9.61 26.39 35.76
CA LYS A 7 9.27 27.33 36.85
C LYS A 7 9.10 26.62 38.19
N ARG A 8 8.64 25.38 38.22
CA ARG A 8 8.54 24.58 39.45
C ARG A 8 9.90 24.18 40.01
N ILE A 9 10.80 23.74 39.12
CA ILE A 9 12.19 23.44 39.48
C ILE A 9 12.89 24.71 39.99
N LEU A 10 12.71 25.83 39.28
CA LEU A 10 13.30 27.12 39.65
C LEU A 10 12.77 27.64 40.99
N LEU A 11 11.47 27.49 41.29
CA LEU A 11 10.92 27.85 42.60
C LEU A 11 11.47 26.97 43.73
N GLY A 12 11.53 25.65 43.54
CA GLY A 12 12.02 24.72 44.56
C GLY A 12 13.50 24.95 44.89
N PHE A 13 14.36 24.97 43.88
CA PHE A 13 15.79 25.21 44.10
C PHE A 13 16.11 26.67 44.41
N GLY A 14 15.37 27.63 43.85
CA GLY A 14 15.59 29.06 44.07
C GLY A 14 15.42 29.46 45.54
N ILE A 15 14.41 28.92 46.23
CA ILE A 15 14.19 29.18 47.67
C ILE A 15 15.35 28.61 48.50
N VAL A 16 15.80 27.39 48.21
CA VAL A 16 16.90 26.73 48.93
C VAL A 16 18.21 27.50 48.76
N VAL A 17 18.53 27.92 47.52
CA VAL A 17 19.73 28.72 47.23
C VAL A 17 19.67 30.09 47.89
N ALA A 18 18.54 30.79 47.80
CA ALA A 18 18.38 32.10 48.43
C ALA A 18 18.58 32.04 49.96
N LEU A 19 18.05 31.01 50.62
CA LEU A 19 18.23 30.80 52.05
C LEU A 19 19.68 30.45 52.42
N ALA A 20 20.37 29.63 51.63
CA ALA A 20 21.78 29.32 51.85
C ALA A 20 22.67 30.57 51.74
N VAL A 21 22.43 31.43 50.75
CA VAL A 21 23.15 32.71 50.59
C VAL A 21 22.87 33.65 51.76
N ALA A 22 21.61 33.79 52.17
CA ALA A 22 21.24 34.62 53.32
C ALA A 22 21.91 34.15 54.63
N LEU A 23 21.96 32.83 54.85
CA LEU A 23 22.67 32.24 56.00
C LEU A 23 24.17 32.55 55.97
N GLY A 24 24.80 32.39 54.80
CA GLY A 24 26.23 32.69 54.63
C GLY A 24 26.56 34.15 54.93
N LEU A 25 25.74 35.09 54.43
CA LEU A 25 25.89 36.52 54.72
C LEU A 25 25.72 36.81 56.22
N TYR A 26 24.72 36.20 56.87
CA TYR A 26 24.49 36.37 58.31
C TYR A 26 25.69 35.94 59.17
N VAL A 27 26.32 34.81 58.84
CA VAL A 27 27.52 34.32 59.54
C VAL A 27 28.70 35.29 59.36
N LEU A 28 28.89 35.84 58.15
CA LEU A 28 29.97 36.80 57.89
C LEU A 28 29.79 38.09 58.71
N PHE A 29 28.57 38.62 58.81
CA PHE A 29 28.30 39.83 59.60
C PHE A 29 28.50 39.59 61.11
N THR A 30 28.02 38.48 61.64
CA THR A 30 28.15 38.17 63.09
C THR A 30 29.60 37.87 63.49
N MET A 31 30.41 37.28 62.60
CA MET A 31 31.85 37.11 62.84
C MET A 31 32.62 38.44 62.85
N ALA A 32 32.20 39.41 62.04
CA ALA A 32 32.79 40.75 62.08
C ALA A 32 32.57 41.43 63.43
N GLU A 33 31.38 41.28 64.02
CA GLU A 33 31.04 41.81 65.35
C GLU A 33 31.89 41.17 66.47
N VAL A 34 32.07 39.84 66.46
CA VAL A 34 32.95 39.16 67.43
C VAL A 34 34.39 39.68 67.34
N ARG A 35 34.89 39.87 66.11
CA ARG A 35 36.24 40.38 65.86
C ARG A 35 36.43 41.81 66.38
N GLU A 36 35.40 42.65 66.30
CA GLU A 36 35.40 44.02 66.83
C GLU A 36 35.45 44.04 68.37
N ILE A 37 34.70 43.15 69.03
CA ILE A 37 34.75 42.98 70.49
C ILE A 37 36.14 42.52 70.95
N GLU A 38 36.72 41.52 70.29
CA GLU A 38 38.07 41.03 70.59
C GLU A 38 39.14 42.10 70.35
N GLY A 39 39.03 42.88 69.27
CA GLY A 39 39.91 44.01 69.00
C GLY A 39 39.87 45.05 70.10
N THR A 40 38.68 45.38 70.63
CA THR A 40 38.54 46.33 71.74
C THR A 40 39.18 45.81 73.03
N ILE A 41 39.12 44.51 73.29
CA ILE A 41 39.81 43.90 74.46
C ILE A 41 41.32 44.03 74.31
N SER A 42 41.84 43.70 73.13
CA SER A 42 43.28 43.76 72.83
C SER A 42 43.82 45.19 72.88
N ASP A 43 43.16 46.12 72.19
CA ASP A 43 43.74 47.42 71.89
C ASP A 43 43.43 48.47 72.96
N HIS A 44 42.34 48.31 73.71
CA HIS A 44 41.93 49.29 74.72
C HIS A 44 42.12 48.76 76.14
N ASP A 45 41.54 47.61 76.50
CA ASP A 45 41.56 47.16 77.90
C ASP A 45 42.96 46.75 78.37
N LEU A 46 43.74 46.07 77.51
CA LEU A 46 45.13 45.71 77.84
C LEU A 46 46.03 46.95 77.89
N ASP A 47 45.78 47.96 77.04
CA ASP A 47 46.49 49.25 77.11
C ASP A 47 46.20 49.98 78.42
N LEU A 48 44.93 50.04 78.86
CA LEU A 48 44.55 50.62 80.15
C LEU A 48 45.19 49.89 81.32
N LEU A 49 45.20 48.55 81.31
CA LEU A 49 45.89 47.76 82.32
C LEU A 49 47.40 48.06 82.33
N ALA A 50 48.03 48.16 81.17
CA ALA A 50 49.45 48.48 81.07
C ALA A 50 49.75 49.88 81.68
N LYS A 51 48.93 50.89 81.38
CA LYS A 51 49.07 52.25 81.94
C LYS A 51 48.84 52.29 83.46
N LEU A 52 47.80 51.63 83.95
CA LEU A 52 47.50 51.54 85.38
C LEU A 52 48.61 50.83 86.15
N ASN A 53 49.15 49.74 85.61
CA ASN A 53 50.29 49.04 86.21
C ASN A 53 51.56 49.90 86.20
N ALA A 54 51.85 50.61 85.11
CA ALA A 54 52.99 51.52 85.04
C ALA A 54 52.88 52.66 86.06
N LEU A 55 51.68 53.21 86.24
CA LEU A 55 51.40 54.24 87.24
C LEU A 55 51.54 53.70 88.68
N ASN A 56 51.06 52.48 88.93
CA ASN A 56 51.22 51.81 90.23
C ASN A 56 52.69 51.52 90.56
N GLN A 57 53.49 51.11 89.57
CA GLN A 57 54.95 50.95 89.74
C GLN A 57 55.64 52.28 90.03
N ASN A 58 55.29 53.36 89.30
CA ASN A 58 55.86 54.68 89.53
C ASN A 58 55.48 55.23 90.92
N GLN A 59 54.23 55.02 91.36
CA GLN A 59 53.79 55.33 92.72
C GLN A 59 54.68 54.64 93.77
N GLY A 60 54.99 53.35 93.57
CA GLY A 60 55.88 52.61 94.46
C GLY A 60 57.30 53.19 94.51
N GLN A 61 57.83 53.62 93.34
CA GLN A 61 59.14 54.28 93.25
C GLN A 61 59.14 55.64 93.96
N LEU A 62 58.09 56.43 93.79
CA LEU A 62 57.92 57.74 94.44
C LEU A 62 57.84 57.63 95.95
N TYR A 63 57.19 56.58 96.46
CA TYR A 63 57.20 56.27 97.88
C TYR A 63 58.63 55.94 98.37
N GLY A 64 59.37 55.10 97.64
CA GLY A 64 60.76 54.78 97.97
C GLY A 64 61.66 56.02 97.96
N LEU A 65 61.51 56.91 96.98
CA LEU A 65 62.26 58.17 96.90
C LEU A 65 61.92 59.12 98.05
N ARG A 66 60.65 59.20 98.47
CA ARG A 66 60.24 59.97 99.65
C ARG A 66 60.92 59.45 100.92
N GLU A 67 60.85 58.14 101.18
CA GLU A 67 61.51 57.51 102.34
C GLU A 67 63.01 57.76 102.33
N LYS A 68 63.64 57.63 101.15
CA LYS A 68 65.06 57.91 100.98
C LYS A 68 65.39 59.37 101.27
N ALA A 69 64.59 60.32 100.80
CA ALA A 69 64.77 61.75 101.09
C ALA A 69 64.60 62.07 102.59
N LEU A 70 63.60 61.49 103.25
CA LEU A 70 63.40 61.62 104.70
C LEU A 70 64.59 61.07 105.50
N ALA A 71 65.04 59.86 105.18
CA ALA A 71 66.18 59.24 105.84
C ALA A 71 67.46 60.05 105.64
N THR A 72 67.70 60.53 104.42
CA THR A 72 68.90 61.32 104.08
C THR A 72 68.89 62.69 104.79
N SER A 73 67.75 63.38 104.82
CA SER A 73 67.59 64.66 105.54
C SER A 73 67.81 64.52 107.05
N LEU A 74 67.32 63.43 107.66
CA LEU A 74 67.54 63.15 109.09
C LEU A 74 68.99 62.77 109.40
N MET A 75 69.65 62.03 108.51
CA MET A 75 71.08 61.69 108.65
C MET A 75 71.98 62.91 108.52
N VAL A 76 71.78 63.77 107.51
CA VAL A 76 72.58 64.99 107.33
C VAL A 76 72.45 65.95 108.51
N LYS A 77 71.28 66.01 109.16
CA LYS A 77 71.07 66.78 110.40
C LYS A 77 71.76 66.20 111.64
N SER A 78 71.94 64.89 111.70
CA SER A 78 72.56 64.20 112.85
C SER A 78 74.08 64.04 112.68
N ASN A 79 74.60 64.02 111.45
CA ASN A 79 76.03 63.97 111.16
C ASN A 79 76.39 64.80 109.90
N PRO A 80 76.76 66.08 110.05
CA PRO A 80 77.07 66.96 108.93
C PRO A 80 78.42 66.57 108.31
N GLY A 81 78.39 65.80 107.22
CA GLY A 81 79.60 65.43 106.46
C GLY A 81 79.56 64.07 105.75
N THR A 82 78.56 63.23 106.00
CA THR A 82 78.45 61.90 105.38
C THR A 82 77.02 61.65 104.87
N GLY A 83 76.81 61.71 103.56
CA GLY A 83 75.52 61.38 102.94
C GLY A 83 75.33 61.99 101.55
N GLN A 84 74.42 61.41 100.77
CA GLN A 84 73.94 61.97 99.49
C GLN A 84 73.21 63.31 99.76
N ASP A 85 73.24 64.27 98.84
CA ASP A 85 72.54 65.55 99.03
C ASP A 85 71.00 65.31 99.10
N PRO A 86 70.32 65.66 100.20
CA PRO A 86 68.87 65.53 100.32
C PRO A 86 68.10 66.21 99.18
N LYS A 87 68.62 67.31 98.63
CA LYS A 87 67.99 68.02 97.52
C LYS A 87 68.06 67.25 96.20
N ALA A 88 69.11 66.45 95.99
CA ALA A 88 69.21 65.61 94.80
C ALA A 88 68.13 64.51 94.76
N VAL A 89 67.79 63.93 95.94
CA VAL A 89 66.71 62.92 96.04
C VAL A 89 65.32 63.58 95.90
N GLU A 90 65.15 64.80 96.40
CA GLU A 90 63.92 65.58 96.16
C GLU A 90 63.75 65.90 94.66
N GLU A 91 64.81 66.28 93.95
CA GLU A 91 64.76 66.58 92.52
C GLU A 91 64.41 65.32 91.69
N GLU A 92 64.96 64.16 92.07
CA GLU A 92 64.60 62.86 91.49
C GLU A 92 63.12 62.51 91.75
N TRP A 93 62.62 62.77 92.97
CA TRP A 93 61.20 62.63 93.28
C TRP A 93 60.33 63.56 92.44
N ARG A 94 60.73 64.83 92.28
CA ARG A 94 60.00 65.81 91.45
C ARG A 94 59.94 65.35 89.99
N LYS A 95 61.03 64.82 89.44
CA LYS A 95 61.08 64.26 88.07
C LYS A 95 60.13 63.06 87.91
N ASN A 96 60.15 62.10 88.84
CA ASN A 96 59.25 60.94 88.78
C ASN A 96 57.78 61.34 89.03
N SER A 97 57.55 62.39 89.82
CA SER A 97 56.20 62.94 90.04
C SER A 97 55.65 63.58 88.77
N ALA A 98 56.48 64.25 87.98
CA ALA A 98 56.11 64.76 86.65
C ALA A 98 55.84 63.62 85.65
N SER A 99 56.60 62.52 85.75
CA SER A 99 56.30 61.30 84.97
C SER A 99 54.96 60.68 85.37
N ALA A 100 54.60 60.71 86.66
CA ALA A 100 53.29 60.24 87.12
C ALA A 100 52.15 61.15 86.63
N ASP A 101 52.37 62.47 86.58
CA ASP A 101 51.43 63.40 85.94
C ASP A 101 51.20 63.05 84.47
N GLY A 102 52.28 62.83 83.70
CA GLY A 102 52.16 62.44 82.28
C GLY A 102 51.48 61.08 82.07
N GLN A 103 51.70 60.11 82.98
CA GLN A 103 51.00 58.83 82.96
C GLN A 103 49.50 58.98 83.26
N LEU A 104 49.15 59.85 84.22
CA LEU A 104 47.75 60.15 84.54
C LEU A 104 47.06 60.89 83.40
N ASP A 105 47.70 61.87 82.76
CA ASP A 105 47.15 62.59 81.62
C ASP A 105 46.89 61.64 80.43
N ALA A 106 47.84 60.72 80.19
CA ALA A 106 47.67 59.68 79.18
C ALA A 106 46.54 58.70 79.51
N LEU A 107 46.36 58.35 80.79
CA LEU A 107 45.29 57.48 81.26
C LEU A 107 43.92 58.17 81.20
N GLU A 108 43.82 59.46 81.57
CA GLU A 108 42.60 60.25 81.43
C GLU A 108 42.18 60.40 79.97
N LYS A 109 43.14 60.67 79.08
CA LYS A 109 42.88 60.73 77.63
C LYS A 109 42.40 59.38 77.11
N ALA A 110 43.13 58.30 77.42
CA ALA A 110 42.78 56.95 76.97
C ALA A 110 41.37 56.54 77.46
N THR A 111 41.06 56.76 78.74
CA THR A 111 39.74 56.41 79.29
C THR A 111 38.60 57.25 78.70
N ALA A 112 38.84 58.51 78.32
CA ALA A 112 37.85 59.35 77.65
C ALA A 112 37.63 58.96 76.17
N ASP A 113 38.68 58.55 75.47
CA ASP A 113 38.57 58.07 74.08
C ASP A 113 37.91 56.69 74.03
N TYR A 114 38.29 55.79 74.94
CA TYR A 114 37.77 54.43 74.96
C TYR A 114 36.30 54.32 75.37
N GLU A 115 35.81 55.22 76.23
CA GLU A 115 34.38 55.32 76.56
C GLU A 115 33.51 55.55 75.32
N LYS A 116 33.97 56.38 74.37
CA LYS A 116 33.24 56.65 73.11
C LYS A 116 33.23 55.46 72.16
N SER A 117 34.28 54.64 72.24
CA SER A 117 34.49 53.47 71.36
C SER A 117 33.93 52.15 71.91
N GLY A 118 33.15 52.18 72.99
CA GLY A 118 32.56 50.96 73.54
C GLY A 118 31.59 50.30 72.55
N VAL A 119 31.92 49.07 72.12
CA VAL A 119 31.15 48.27 71.14
C VAL A 119 29.72 47.93 71.63
N SER A 120 29.48 47.96 72.93
CA SER A 120 28.15 47.74 73.52
C SER A 120 27.84 48.72 74.63
N GLU A 121 26.56 48.93 74.92
CA GLU A 121 26.13 49.79 76.03
C GLU A 121 26.72 49.32 77.37
N ARG A 122 26.86 48.00 77.57
CA ARG A 122 27.51 47.44 78.77
C ARG A 122 29.01 47.76 78.83
N ARG A 123 29.70 47.74 77.68
CA ARG A 123 31.12 48.10 77.55
C ARG A 123 31.35 49.61 77.73
N LYS A 124 30.52 50.45 77.10
CA LYS A 124 30.54 51.91 77.29
C LYS A 124 30.36 52.27 78.76
N ALA A 125 29.37 51.68 79.43
CA ALA A 125 29.13 51.89 80.86
C ALA A 125 30.34 51.51 81.72
N GLN A 126 31.05 50.41 81.39
CA GLN A 126 32.23 50.00 82.12
C GLN A 126 33.43 50.95 81.90
N PHE A 127 33.67 51.40 80.67
CA PHE A 127 34.67 52.43 80.40
C PHE A 127 34.35 53.74 81.14
N GLY A 128 33.08 54.12 81.23
CA GLY A 128 32.64 55.25 82.04
C GLY A 128 33.02 55.13 83.52
N LYS A 129 32.88 53.94 84.13
CA LYS A 129 33.36 53.68 85.50
C LYS A 129 34.87 53.79 85.64
N ILE A 130 35.63 53.23 84.68
CA ILE A 130 37.10 53.30 84.67
C ILE A 130 37.56 54.76 84.56
N ARG A 131 36.92 55.55 83.69
CA ARG A 131 37.18 56.98 83.54
C ARG A 131 36.89 57.73 84.85
N GLN A 132 35.73 57.50 85.47
CA GLN A 132 35.39 58.12 86.74
C GLN A 132 36.43 57.80 87.83
N ASN A 133 36.86 56.54 87.93
CA ASN A 133 37.92 56.14 88.86
C ASN A 133 39.26 56.82 88.53
N THR A 134 39.58 57.00 87.25
CA THR A 134 40.81 57.68 86.81
C THR A 134 40.81 59.14 87.25
N VAL A 135 39.70 59.85 87.07
CA VAL A 135 39.54 61.24 87.56
C VAL A 135 39.71 61.33 89.08
N GLU A 136 39.16 60.37 89.83
CA GLU A 136 39.36 60.31 91.28
C GLU A 136 40.81 59.97 91.65
N THR A 137 41.48 59.10 90.88
CA THR A 137 42.90 58.77 91.05
C THR A 137 43.78 60.00 90.84
N ARG A 138 43.50 60.83 89.81
CA ARG A 138 44.16 62.11 89.57
C ARG A 138 44.04 63.05 90.77
N LYS A 139 42.82 63.21 91.31
CA LYS A 139 42.59 64.05 92.51
C LYS A 139 43.36 63.53 93.72
N SER A 140 43.34 62.22 93.99
CA SER A 140 44.08 61.62 95.11
C SER A 140 45.60 61.79 94.91
N TRP A 141 46.10 61.67 93.67
CA TRP A 141 47.49 61.94 93.33
C TRP A 141 47.89 63.40 93.58
N ASP A 142 47.08 64.37 93.13
CA ASP A 142 47.37 65.79 93.32
C ASP A 142 47.43 66.19 94.80
N ARG A 143 46.53 65.62 95.62
CA ARG A 143 46.57 65.78 97.08
C ARG A 143 47.82 65.18 97.69
N LEU A 144 48.17 63.95 97.31
CA LEU A 144 49.38 63.27 97.79
C LEU A 144 50.65 64.04 97.41
N LYS A 145 50.73 64.47 96.14
CA LYS A 145 51.85 65.25 95.61
C LYS A 145 52.02 66.56 96.38
N THR A 146 50.92 67.30 96.58
CA THR A 146 50.93 68.56 97.34
C THR A 146 51.38 68.34 98.78
N ALA A 147 50.89 67.28 99.45
CA ALA A 147 51.28 66.95 100.81
C ALA A 147 52.78 66.56 100.91
N ILE A 148 53.31 65.81 99.94
CA ILE A 148 54.74 65.45 99.91
C ILE A 148 55.62 66.67 99.62
N LEU A 149 55.20 67.58 98.72
CA LEU A 149 55.93 68.83 98.48
C LEU A 149 55.94 69.73 99.73
N ALA A 150 54.83 69.77 100.47
CA ALA A 150 54.77 70.48 101.76
C ALA A 150 55.69 69.82 102.80
N LEU A 151 55.77 68.49 102.82
CA LEU A 151 56.68 67.72 103.68
C LEU A 151 58.15 68.04 103.37
N PHE A 152 58.54 68.13 102.10
CA PHE A 152 59.88 68.57 101.70
C PHE A 152 60.18 69.99 102.19
N GLY A 153 59.24 70.94 102.02
CA GLY A 153 59.41 72.30 102.52
C GLY A 153 59.50 72.43 104.06
N GLN A 154 58.90 71.50 104.81
CA GLN A 154 59.02 71.45 106.27
C GLN A 154 60.34 70.83 106.74
N MET A 155 60.89 69.87 105.98
CA MET A 155 62.25 69.35 106.23
C MET A 155 63.30 70.45 106.21
N ASP A 156 63.21 71.38 105.24
CA ASP A 156 64.10 72.53 105.13
C ASP A 156 64.02 73.48 106.34
N LYS A 157 62.83 73.65 106.94
CA LYS A 157 62.60 74.52 108.12
C LYS A 157 63.02 73.87 109.43
N GLY A 158 63.05 72.54 109.45
CA GLY A 158 63.63 71.75 110.52
C GLY A 158 62.76 71.49 111.75
N ASP A 159 61.45 71.73 111.67
CA ASP A 159 60.47 71.41 112.72
C ASP A 159 60.10 69.92 112.72
N LEU A 160 60.71 69.15 113.64
CA LEU A 160 60.51 67.70 113.76
C LEU A 160 59.10 67.32 114.24
N ALA A 161 58.44 68.15 115.06
CA ALA A 161 57.11 67.83 115.58
C ALA A 161 56.05 67.98 114.48
N GLN A 162 56.15 69.05 113.68
CA GLN A 162 55.26 69.24 112.54
C GLN A 162 55.48 68.19 111.44
N LEU A 163 56.73 67.76 111.22
CA LEU A 163 57.10 66.73 110.24
C LEU A 163 56.48 65.36 110.56
N VAL A 164 56.50 64.91 111.82
CA VAL A 164 55.89 63.62 112.22
C VAL A 164 54.36 63.63 112.01
N SER A 165 53.68 64.73 112.32
CA SER A 165 52.23 64.84 112.09
C SER A 165 51.85 64.81 110.59
N GLN A 166 52.67 65.42 109.73
CA GLN A 166 52.45 65.40 108.28
C GLN A 166 52.74 64.05 107.64
N LEU A 167 53.66 63.25 108.20
CA LEU A 167 53.93 61.89 107.69
C LEU A 167 52.68 61.00 107.71
N LYS A 168 51.89 61.06 108.78
CA LYS A 168 50.64 60.29 108.88
C LYS A 168 49.65 60.68 107.78
N VAL A 169 49.47 61.99 107.54
CA VAL A 169 48.56 62.49 106.49
C VAL A 169 49.02 62.04 105.09
N VAL A 170 50.32 62.06 104.83
CA VAL A 170 50.90 61.60 103.56
C VAL A 170 50.69 60.09 103.38
N ASP A 171 50.86 59.29 104.44
CA ASP A 171 50.65 57.84 104.37
C ASP A 171 49.17 57.46 104.16
N ASP A 172 48.24 58.18 104.79
CA ASP A 172 46.79 58.01 104.58
C ASP A 172 46.41 58.36 103.12
N LEU A 173 46.89 59.48 102.58
CA LEU A 173 46.67 59.88 101.18
C LEU A 173 47.30 58.88 100.18
N ARG A 174 48.42 58.27 100.56
CA ARG A 174 49.06 57.21 99.76
C ARG A 174 48.20 55.96 99.73
N GLN A 175 47.65 55.55 100.88
CA GLN A 175 46.76 54.41 100.95
C GLN A 175 45.49 54.65 100.12
N GLU A 176 44.94 55.86 100.15
CA GLU A 176 43.82 56.27 99.30
C GLU A 176 44.17 56.14 97.81
N LEU A 177 45.32 56.68 97.37
CA LEU A 177 45.78 56.56 95.99
C LEU A 177 45.95 55.10 95.56
N ASN A 178 46.58 54.28 96.40
CA ASN A 178 46.78 52.85 96.12
C ASN A 178 45.44 52.11 96.00
N GLN A 179 44.46 52.46 96.83
CA GLN A 179 43.11 51.91 96.72
C GLN A 179 42.45 52.31 95.40
N LYS A 180 42.59 53.56 94.95
CA LYS A 180 42.06 54.03 93.66
C LYS A 180 42.75 53.36 92.47
N LEU A 181 44.07 53.19 92.50
CA LEU A 181 44.82 52.48 91.48
C LEU A 181 44.40 51.00 91.39
N GLN A 182 44.29 50.33 92.53
CA GLN A 182 43.84 48.94 92.57
C GLN A 182 42.39 48.79 92.09
N ASN A 183 41.51 49.73 92.44
CA ASN A 183 40.14 49.77 91.95
C ASN A 183 40.10 49.98 90.43
N GLY A 184 40.98 50.82 89.89
CA GLY A 184 41.13 51.01 88.44
C GLY A 184 41.49 49.70 87.73
N ILE A 185 42.49 48.97 88.25
CA ILE A 185 42.90 47.66 87.72
C ILE A 185 41.74 46.66 87.77
N ASN A 186 41.00 46.62 88.89
CA ASN A 186 39.85 45.73 89.04
C ASN A 186 38.73 46.05 88.04
N LEU A 187 38.38 47.34 87.87
CA LEU A 187 37.37 47.78 86.91
C LEU A 187 37.76 47.45 85.46
N THR A 188 39.04 47.57 85.10
CA THR A 188 39.52 47.17 83.78
C THR A 188 39.48 45.65 83.59
N ASN A 189 39.86 44.87 84.61
CA ASN A 189 39.73 43.41 84.57
C ASN A 189 38.27 42.94 84.44
N GLU A 190 37.33 43.59 85.14
CA GLU A 190 35.89 43.36 84.96
C GLU A 190 35.44 43.70 83.53
N GLY A 191 35.97 44.78 82.94
CA GLY A 191 35.73 45.15 81.55
C GLY A 191 36.15 44.09 80.56
N ILE A 192 37.32 43.48 80.75
CA ILE A 192 37.81 42.36 79.94
C ILE A 192 36.88 41.15 80.05
N GLN A 193 36.40 40.83 81.26
CA GLN A 193 35.46 39.71 81.44
C GLN A 193 34.12 39.97 80.75
N ILE A 194 33.57 41.19 80.87
CA ILE A 194 32.35 41.59 80.14
C ILE A 194 32.55 41.42 78.62
N GLY A 195 33.72 41.82 78.10
CA GLY A 195 34.06 41.64 76.69
C GLY A 195 34.10 40.17 76.28
N LYS A 196 34.76 39.32 77.07
CA LYS A 196 34.85 37.86 76.81
C LYS A 196 33.48 37.17 76.87
N GLU A 197 32.65 37.49 77.86
CA GLU A 197 31.29 36.96 77.98
C GLU A 197 30.43 37.34 76.77
N GLN A 198 30.53 38.60 76.33
CA GLN A 198 29.76 39.08 75.19
C GLN A 198 30.23 38.43 73.88
N ALA A 199 31.53 38.36 73.63
CA ALA A 199 32.10 37.67 72.47
C ALA A 199 31.67 36.20 72.42
N ALA A 200 31.74 35.49 73.57
CA ALA A 200 31.30 34.09 73.67
C ALA A 200 29.80 33.92 73.43
N ALA A 201 28.97 34.85 73.92
CA ALA A 201 27.53 34.84 73.70
C ALA A 201 27.19 35.05 72.22
N THR A 202 27.76 36.06 71.57
CA THR A 202 27.56 36.33 70.13
C THR A 202 28.03 35.15 69.28
N TYR A 203 29.18 34.55 69.62
CA TYR A 203 29.68 33.35 68.96
C TYR A 203 28.72 32.15 69.10
N ARG A 204 28.20 31.89 70.30
CA ARG A 204 27.23 30.80 70.55
C ARG A 204 25.92 31.02 69.78
N HIS A 205 25.43 32.25 69.73
CA HIS A 205 24.23 32.60 68.94
C HIS A 205 24.46 32.36 67.44
N ALA A 206 25.62 32.77 66.91
CA ALA A 206 26.00 32.52 65.52
C ALA A 206 26.07 31.01 65.20
N GLN A 207 26.63 30.19 66.11
CA GLN A 207 26.68 28.73 65.93
C GLN A 207 25.29 28.08 65.89
N ILE A 208 24.42 28.42 66.84
CA ILE A 208 23.05 27.88 66.88
C ILE A 208 22.27 28.29 65.63
N ALA A 209 22.34 29.55 65.22
CA ALA A 209 21.70 30.03 64.00
C ALA A 209 22.21 29.29 62.75
N THR A 210 23.52 29.00 62.70
CA THR A 210 24.12 28.22 61.61
C THR A 210 23.59 26.78 61.57
N TYR A 211 23.52 26.09 62.70
CA TYR A 211 23.00 24.72 62.75
C TYR A 211 21.52 24.65 62.39
N VAL A 212 20.69 25.57 62.91
CA VAL A 212 19.26 25.65 62.57
C VAL A 212 19.08 25.97 61.08
N GLY A 213 19.87 26.90 60.54
CA GLY A 213 19.85 27.25 59.13
C GLY A 213 20.23 26.10 58.21
N LEU A 214 21.29 25.36 58.55
CA LEU A 214 21.70 24.16 57.80
C LEU A 214 20.61 23.08 57.83
N ALA A 215 20.02 22.82 59.00
CA ALA A 215 18.92 21.87 59.12
C ALA A 215 17.72 22.29 58.25
N LEU A 216 17.37 23.58 58.23
CA LEU A 216 16.28 24.11 57.40
C LEU A 216 16.56 23.94 55.91
N VAL A 217 17.78 24.24 55.45
CA VAL A 217 18.21 24.05 54.05
C VAL A 217 18.10 22.59 53.64
N ILE A 218 18.51 21.65 54.49
CA ILE A 218 18.39 20.21 54.23
C ILE A 218 16.92 19.79 54.13
N VAL A 219 16.08 20.20 55.08
CA VAL A 219 14.64 19.86 55.08
C VAL A 219 13.95 20.40 53.82
N LEU A 220 14.19 21.66 53.46
CA LEU A 220 13.63 22.25 52.25
C LEU A 220 14.17 21.60 50.98
N GLY A 221 15.42 21.16 50.97
CA GLY A 221 16.01 20.37 49.89
C GLY A 221 15.29 19.03 49.71
N VAL A 222 15.06 18.29 50.80
CA VAL A 222 14.32 17.01 50.76
C VAL A 222 12.88 17.22 50.31
N LEU A 223 12.17 18.22 50.85
CA LEU A 223 10.80 18.54 50.45
C LEU A 223 10.71 18.91 48.96
N SER A 224 11.65 19.73 48.46
CA SER A 224 11.73 20.09 47.04
C SER A 224 11.98 18.86 46.17
N SER A 225 12.86 17.96 46.59
CA SER A 225 13.14 16.70 45.90
C SER A 225 11.90 15.80 45.83
N LEU A 226 11.20 15.60 46.96
CA LEU A 226 9.96 14.81 47.00
C LEU A 226 8.85 15.44 46.15
N PHE A 227 8.77 16.77 46.13
CA PHE A 227 7.83 17.50 45.29
C PHE A 227 8.12 17.30 43.80
N ILE A 228 9.39 17.41 43.37
CA ILE A 228 9.80 17.14 41.98
C ILE A 228 9.52 15.68 41.60
N GLN A 229 9.87 14.73 42.47
CA GLN A 229 9.65 13.30 42.24
C GLN A 229 8.17 12.98 41.99
N ARG A 230 7.27 13.48 42.85
CA ARG A 230 5.82 13.27 42.69
C ARG A 230 5.21 14.06 41.53
N SER A 231 5.70 15.28 41.29
CA SER A 231 5.12 16.18 40.29
C SER A 231 5.57 15.90 38.85
N ILE A 232 6.76 15.34 38.66
CA ILE A 232 7.42 15.24 37.34
C ILE A 232 7.86 13.80 37.07
N THR A 233 8.72 13.23 37.93
CA THR A 233 9.34 11.93 37.68
C THR A 233 8.33 10.79 37.63
N ASN A 234 7.37 10.73 38.57
CA ASN A 234 6.36 9.67 38.59
C ASN A 234 5.43 9.71 37.35
N PRO A 235 4.84 10.86 36.97
CA PRO A 235 4.08 10.97 35.71
C PRO A 235 4.88 10.60 34.46
N LEU A 236 6.15 11.02 34.37
CA LEU A 236 7.01 10.64 33.25
C LEU A 236 7.24 9.12 33.18
N GLY A 237 7.45 8.47 34.33
CA GLY A 237 7.52 7.01 34.41
C GLY A 237 6.25 6.33 33.90
N ALA A 238 5.08 6.86 34.23
CA ALA A 238 3.80 6.34 33.74
C ALA A 238 3.64 6.52 32.22
N PHE A 239 4.10 7.65 31.65
CA PHE A 239 4.11 7.85 30.20
C PHE A 239 5.09 6.91 29.49
N MET A 240 6.29 6.69 30.04
CA MET A 240 7.24 5.73 29.46
C MET A 240 6.65 4.31 29.44
N GLY A 241 6.04 3.87 30.54
CA GLY A 241 5.36 2.57 30.60
C GLY A 241 4.10 2.47 29.74
N PHE A 242 3.48 3.60 29.37
CA PHE A 242 2.40 3.65 28.37
C PHE A 242 2.96 3.48 26.96
N VAL A 243 4.01 4.24 26.61
CA VAL A 243 4.67 4.15 25.29
C VAL A 243 5.25 2.76 25.05
N GLU A 244 5.85 2.13 26.07
CA GLU A 244 6.35 0.75 25.96
C GLU A 244 5.22 -0.24 25.64
N ARG A 245 4.04 -0.06 26.23
CA ARG A 245 2.86 -0.90 25.95
C ARG A 245 2.31 -0.67 24.55
N VAL A 246 2.20 0.59 24.13
CA VAL A 246 1.82 0.94 22.75
C VAL A 246 2.81 0.35 21.75
N GLY A 247 4.11 0.37 22.05
CA GLY A 247 5.15 -0.26 21.23
C GLY A 247 5.06 -1.79 21.16
N LYS A 248 4.48 -2.44 22.19
CA LYS A 248 4.14 -3.87 22.19
C LYS A 248 2.78 -4.18 21.55
N GLY A 249 2.07 -3.15 21.08
CA GLY A 249 0.80 -3.29 20.37
C GLY A 249 -0.47 -3.08 21.21
N ASP A 250 -0.40 -2.76 22.51
CA ASP A 250 -1.61 -2.48 23.32
C ASP A 250 -2.12 -1.05 23.06
N LEU A 251 -3.17 -0.91 22.25
CA LEU A 251 -3.85 0.35 21.93
C LEU A 251 -5.18 0.51 22.71
N THR A 252 -5.46 -0.38 23.68
CA THR A 252 -6.74 -0.39 24.41
C THR A 252 -6.80 0.64 25.53
N ARG A 253 -5.64 1.13 25.99
CA ARG A 253 -5.49 2.03 27.13
C ARG A 253 -5.28 3.47 26.69
N GLN A 254 -5.54 4.40 27.61
CA GLN A 254 -5.26 5.81 27.45
C GLN A 254 -4.10 6.22 28.36
N ALA A 255 -3.25 7.12 27.88
CA ALA A 255 -2.20 7.75 28.65
C ALA A 255 -2.83 8.55 29.81
N PRO A 256 -2.24 8.50 31.02
CA PRO A 256 -2.76 9.22 32.18
C PRO A 256 -2.71 10.73 31.93
N VAL A 257 -3.87 11.40 32.03
CA VAL A 257 -3.94 12.85 31.85
C VAL A 257 -3.53 13.54 33.14
N SER A 258 -2.30 14.06 33.18
CA SER A 258 -1.83 14.90 34.28
C SER A 258 -2.50 16.28 34.21
N LYS A 259 -2.89 16.86 35.34
CA LYS A 259 -3.46 18.23 35.41
C LYS A 259 -2.39 19.34 35.29
N VAL A 260 -1.18 18.97 34.90
CA VAL A 260 0.00 19.84 34.95
C VAL A 260 0.46 20.18 33.54
N GLY A 261 0.15 21.40 33.11
CA GLY A 261 0.78 22.11 31.99
C GLY A 261 1.27 21.23 30.84
N GLU A 262 2.58 21.10 30.71
CA GLU A 262 3.26 20.40 29.61
C GLU A 262 3.00 18.88 29.63
N LEU A 263 2.82 18.27 30.81
CA LEU A 263 2.50 16.85 30.95
C LEU A 263 1.06 16.53 30.52
N GLU A 264 0.15 17.48 30.67
CA GLU A 264 -1.22 17.38 30.14
C GLU A 264 -1.20 17.32 28.60
N SER A 265 -0.43 18.22 27.98
CA SER A 265 -0.26 18.26 26.53
C SER A 265 0.43 17.00 25.99
N LEU A 266 1.44 16.49 26.71
CA LEU A 266 2.07 15.20 26.38
C LEU A 266 1.06 14.05 26.43
N GLY A 267 0.27 13.94 27.50
CA GLY A 267 -0.75 12.90 27.61
C GLY A 267 -1.82 12.98 26.51
N GLN A 268 -2.29 14.18 26.16
CA GLN A 268 -3.22 14.39 25.05
C GLN A 268 -2.61 13.99 23.71
N SER A 269 -1.36 14.37 23.43
CA SER A 269 -0.66 14.03 22.19
C SER A 269 -0.44 12.52 22.07
N LEU A 270 -0.08 11.84 23.16
CA LEU A 270 0.05 10.38 23.20
C LEU A 270 -1.29 9.66 22.98
N ASN A 271 -2.38 10.20 23.54
CA ASN A 271 -3.72 9.67 23.30
C ASN A 271 -4.16 9.85 21.84
N GLN A 272 -3.87 11.01 21.24
CA GLN A 272 -4.17 11.27 19.83
C GLN A 272 -3.36 10.36 18.90
N MET A 273 -2.07 10.14 19.20
CA MET A 273 -1.24 9.16 18.49
C MET A 273 -1.83 7.75 18.58
N THR A 274 -2.25 7.32 19.77
CA THR A 274 -2.84 5.99 20.00
C THR A 274 -4.17 5.85 19.26
N ALA A 275 -5.01 6.88 19.24
CA ALA A 275 -6.24 6.92 18.46
C ALA A 275 -5.96 6.78 16.95
N GLY A 276 -4.98 7.53 16.43
CA GLY A 276 -4.56 7.42 15.03
C GLY A 276 -4.03 6.02 14.67
N LEU A 277 -3.22 5.40 15.53
CA LEU A 277 -2.75 4.02 15.35
C LEU A 277 -3.91 3.01 15.37
N LYS A 278 -4.88 3.21 16.27
CA LYS A 278 -6.08 2.38 16.40
C LYS A 278 -6.96 2.45 15.15
N ASP A 279 -7.18 3.65 14.62
CA ASP A 279 -7.96 3.83 13.39
C ASP A 279 -7.22 3.25 12.17
N MET A 280 -5.90 3.44 12.08
CA MET A 280 -5.07 2.82 11.05
C MET A 280 -5.14 1.29 11.09
N ALA A 281 -5.01 0.69 12.27
CA ALA A 281 -5.09 -0.76 12.44
C ALA A 281 -6.49 -1.30 12.06
N ARG A 282 -7.57 -0.59 12.43
CA ARG A 282 -8.95 -0.93 11.99
C ARG A 282 -9.11 -0.85 10.48
N GLN A 283 -8.60 0.22 9.86
CA GLN A 283 -8.67 0.39 8.43
C GLN A 283 -7.90 -0.70 7.69
N ILE A 284 -6.72 -1.10 8.18
CA ILE A 284 -5.98 -2.24 7.61
C ILE A 284 -6.81 -3.52 7.70
N VAL A 285 -7.42 -3.82 8.86
CA VAL A 285 -8.28 -5.01 9.02
C VAL A 285 -9.46 -4.99 8.04
N GLN A 286 -10.14 -3.85 7.88
CA GLN A 286 -11.25 -3.72 6.94
C GLN A 286 -10.81 -3.88 5.47
N VAL A 287 -9.73 -3.21 5.06
CA VAL A 287 -9.17 -3.33 3.71
C VAL A 287 -8.75 -4.77 3.42
N THR A 288 -8.18 -5.46 4.41
CA THR A 288 -7.78 -6.86 4.30
C THR A 288 -9.00 -7.79 4.14
N GLN A 289 -10.12 -7.51 4.82
CA GLN A 289 -11.37 -8.23 4.63
C GLN A 289 -11.93 -8.05 3.21
N HIS A 290 -11.94 -6.81 2.71
CA HIS A 290 -12.35 -6.53 1.33
C HIS A 290 -11.42 -7.19 0.30
N LEU A 291 -10.11 -7.18 0.54
CA LEU A 291 -9.12 -7.83 -0.31
C LEU A 291 -9.33 -9.35 -0.37
N ASN A 292 -9.64 -9.99 0.76
CA ASN A 292 -9.98 -11.42 0.80
C ASN A 292 -11.26 -11.73 0.03
N ALA A 293 -12.31 -10.93 0.19
CA ALA A 293 -13.56 -11.13 -0.53
C ALA A 293 -13.36 -10.99 -2.05
N ALA A 294 -12.68 -9.93 -2.49
CA ALA A 294 -12.34 -9.72 -3.90
C ALA A 294 -11.45 -10.83 -4.46
N SER A 295 -10.46 -11.31 -3.68
CA SER A 295 -9.60 -12.43 -4.09
C SER A 295 -10.40 -13.72 -4.26
N ALA A 296 -11.35 -14.00 -3.37
CA ALA A 296 -12.23 -15.16 -3.49
C ALA A 296 -13.14 -15.08 -4.72
N GLU A 297 -13.69 -13.89 -5.02
CA GLU A 297 -14.49 -13.66 -6.23
C GLU A 297 -13.66 -13.85 -7.50
N ILE A 298 -12.45 -13.27 -7.57
CA ILE A 298 -11.53 -13.45 -8.69
C ILE A 298 -11.17 -14.93 -8.84
N MET A 299 -10.93 -15.67 -7.75
CA MET A 299 -10.66 -17.11 -7.80
C MET A 299 -11.84 -17.88 -8.43
N ALA A 300 -13.07 -17.58 -8.00
CA ALA A 300 -14.26 -18.23 -8.55
C ALA A 300 -14.41 -17.96 -10.05
N SER A 301 -14.28 -16.69 -10.48
CA SER A 301 -14.31 -16.33 -11.90
C SER A 301 -13.16 -16.97 -12.70
N THR A 302 -11.99 -17.12 -12.09
CA THR A 302 -10.83 -17.77 -12.72
C THR A 302 -11.08 -19.26 -12.93
N GLN A 303 -11.70 -19.93 -11.96
CA GLN A 303 -12.09 -21.35 -12.08
C GLN A 303 -13.17 -21.56 -13.14
N GLU A 304 -14.17 -20.66 -13.20
CA GLU A 304 -15.19 -20.66 -14.25
C GLU A 304 -14.54 -20.48 -15.63
N GLN A 305 -13.66 -19.49 -15.78
CA GLN A 305 -12.90 -19.26 -17.01
C GLN A 305 -12.07 -20.48 -17.42
N ALA A 306 -11.45 -21.17 -16.46
CA ALA A 306 -10.70 -22.40 -16.72
C ALA A 306 -11.60 -23.52 -17.27
N ALA A 307 -12.80 -23.67 -16.71
CA ALA A 307 -13.79 -24.64 -17.17
C ALA A 307 -14.28 -24.30 -18.58
N SER A 308 -14.67 -23.04 -18.83
CA SER A 308 -15.10 -22.57 -20.15
C SER A 308 -14.01 -22.72 -21.21
N THR A 309 -12.74 -22.47 -20.86
CA THR A 309 -11.62 -22.66 -21.78
C THR A 309 -11.42 -24.13 -22.16
N LYS A 310 -11.61 -25.06 -21.21
CA LYS A 310 -11.57 -26.51 -21.50
C LYS A 310 -12.72 -26.94 -22.40
N GLU A 311 -13.93 -26.45 -22.13
CA GLU A 311 -15.09 -26.72 -22.96
C GLU A 311 -14.89 -26.19 -24.38
N GLN A 312 -14.39 -24.95 -24.51
CA GLN A 312 -14.06 -24.36 -25.80
C GLN A 312 -13.02 -25.20 -26.57
N ALA A 313 -11.99 -25.71 -25.90
CA ALA A 313 -11.01 -26.59 -26.53
C ALA A 313 -11.63 -27.90 -27.05
N ALA A 314 -12.56 -28.50 -26.28
CA ALA A 314 -13.28 -29.69 -26.70
C ALA A 314 -14.18 -29.41 -27.92
N THR A 315 -14.94 -28.30 -27.89
CA THR A 315 -15.81 -27.88 -29.00
C THR A 315 -15.01 -27.59 -30.27
N VAL A 316 -13.84 -26.95 -30.16
CA VAL A 316 -12.95 -26.71 -31.31
C VAL A 316 -12.46 -28.04 -31.90
N GLN A 317 -12.11 -29.02 -31.06
CA GLN A 317 -11.71 -30.35 -31.53
C GLN A 317 -12.85 -31.08 -32.26
N GLU A 318 -14.07 -31.00 -31.73
CA GLU A 318 -15.26 -31.58 -32.35
C GLU A 318 -15.58 -30.93 -33.71
N ILE A 319 -15.55 -29.60 -33.77
CA ILE A 319 -15.75 -28.84 -35.02
C ILE A 319 -14.66 -29.19 -36.04
N THR A 320 -13.41 -29.29 -35.61
CA THR A 320 -12.28 -29.65 -36.50
C THR A 320 -12.51 -31.04 -37.11
N THR A 321 -12.92 -32.01 -36.28
CA THR A 321 -13.23 -33.38 -36.73
C THR A 321 -14.40 -33.38 -37.72
N THR A 322 -15.47 -32.66 -37.39
CA THR A 322 -16.64 -32.52 -38.27
C THR A 322 -16.27 -31.88 -39.61
N MET A 323 -15.40 -30.87 -39.61
CA MET A 323 -14.93 -30.23 -40.83
C MET A 323 -14.11 -31.18 -41.71
N GLU A 324 -13.30 -32.06 -41.11
CA GLU A 324 -12.57 -33.11 -41.82
C GLU A 324 -13.54 -34.08 -42.54
N GLU A 325 -14.59 -34.53 -41.84
CA GLU A 325 -15.62 -35.42 -42.38
C GLU A 325 -16.44 -34.75 -43.50
N VAL A 326 -16.80 -33.48 -43.32
CA VAL A 326 -17.54 -32.72 -44.34
C VAL A 326 -16.66 -32.45 -45.56
N ASN A 327 -15.37 -32.16 -45.37
CA ASN A 327 -14.43 -31.98 -46.48
C ASN A 327 -14.26 -33.28 -47.28
N GLN A 328 -14.14 -34.43 -46.61
CA GLN A 328 -14.11 -35.75 -47.25
C GLN A 328 -15.40 -36.02 -48.03
N SER A 329 -16.56 -35.70 -47.44
CA SER A 329 -17.87 -35.85 -48.09
C SER A 329 -17.99 -34.95 -49.33
N GLY A 330 -17.52 -33.70 -49.26
CA GLY A 330 -17.47 -32.78 -50.38
C GLY A 330 -16.60 -33.31 -51.54
N ALA A 331 -15.43 -33.85 -51.23
CA ALA A 331 -14.55 -34.49 -52.21
C ALA A 331 -15.24 -35.70 -52.89
N GLN A 332 -15.96 -36.52 -52.13
CA GLN A 332 -16.73 -37.64 -52.67
C GLN A 332 -17.87 -37.16 -53.58
N ILE A 333 -18.61 -36.11 -53.20
CA ILE A 333 -19.66 -35.51 -54.02
C ILE A 333 -19.09 -35.00 -55.34
N SER A 334 -17.97 -34.28 -55.30
CA SER A 334 -17.29 -33.77 -56.51
C SER A 334 -16.84 -34.92 -57.44
N ALA A 335 -16.28 -35.99 -56.87
CA ALA A 335 -15.91 -37.17 -57.65
C ALA A 335 -17.12 -37.88 -58.28
N LYS A 336 -18.22 -37.99 -57.53
CA LYS A 336 -19.48 -38.57 -58.02
C LYS A 336 -20.11 -37.71 -59.12
N ALA A 337 -20.14 -36.39 -58.95
CA ALA A 337 -20.63 -35.47 -59.97
C ALA A 337 -19.83 -35.60 -61.28
N LYS A 338 -18.50 -35.71 -61.21
CA LYS A 338 -17.65 -35.99 -62.39
C LYS A 338 -18.01 -37.31 -63.07
N GLN A 339 -18.23 -38.38 -62.30
CA GLN A 339 -18.64 -39.67 -62.85
C GLN A 339 -19.99 -39.59 -63.57
N VAL A 340 -20.96 -38.90 -62.99
CA VAL A 340 -22.30 -38.77 -63.61
C VAL A 340 -22.26 -37.85 -64.83
N ALA A 341 -21.49 -36.76 -64.82
CA ALA A 341 -21.30 -35.91 -65.99
C ALA A 341 -20.71 -36.71 -67.18
N ALA A 342 -19.68 -37.53 -66.94
CA ALA A 342 -19.10 -38.39 -67.97
C ALA A 342 -20.10 -39.43 -68.51
N ALA A 343 -20.92 -40.03 -67.63
CA ALA A 343 -21.95 -40.99 -68.04
C ALA A 343 -23.07 -40.32 -68.85
N ALA A 344 -23.46 -39.11 -68.48
CA ALA A 344 -24.43 -38.31 -69.23
C ALA A 344 -23.88 -37.91 -70.61
N GLU A 345 -22.61 -37.51 -70.70
CA GLU A 345 -21.96 -37.24 -71.99
C GLU A 345 -21.96 -38.47 -72.91
N ALA A 346 -21.59 -39.64 -72.39
CA ALA A 346 -21.67 -40.90 -73.13
C ALA A 346 -23.10 -41.23 -73.59
N THR A 347 -24.11 -40.94 -72.76
CA THR A 347 -25.53 -41.11 -73.10
C THR A 347 -25.98 -40.15 -74.19
N SER A 348 -25.44 -38.92 -74.21
CA SER A 348 -25.69 -37.94 -75.28
C SER A 348 -25.14 -38.42 -76.63
N VAL A 349 -23.91 -38.96 -76.63
CA VAL A 349 -23.30 -39.57 -77.82
C VAL A 349 -24.16 -40.75 -78.32
N ALA A 350 -24.55 -41.66 -77.43
CA ALA A 350 -25.41 -42.80 -77.78
C ALA A 350 -26.78 -42.36 -78.32
N SER A 351 -27.37 -41.30 -77.77
CA SER A 351 -28.63 -40.73 -78.23
C SER A 351 -28.50 -40.15 -79.64
N ASN A 352 -27.39 -39.48 -79.97
CA ASN A 352 -27.13 -38.99 -81.32
C ASN A 352 -27.01 -40.14 -82.34
N SER A 353 -26.31 -41.21 -81.99
CA SER A 353 -26.27 -42.43 -82.81
C SER A 353 -27.66 -43.07 -82.96
N GLY A 354 -28.46 -43.07 -81.90
CA GLY A 354 -29.85 -43.55 -81.92
C GLY A 354 -30.75 -42.74 -82.86
N ILE A 355 -30.64 -41.41 -82.85
CA ILE A 355 -31.34 -40.52 -83.79
C ILE A 355 -30.98 -40.88 -85.23
N GLN A 356 -29.69 -41.08 -85.52
CA GLN A 356 -29.24 -41.44 -86.86
C GLN A 356 -29.83 -42.78 -87.33
N ALA A 357 -29.82 -43.81 -86.46
CA ALA A 357 -30.41 -45.12 -86.78
C ALA A 357 -31.93 -45.06 -87.04
N VAL A 358 -32.66 -44.20 -86.30
CA VAL A 358 -34.09 -43.99 -86.52
C VAL A 358 -34.33 -43.24 -87.83
N GLN A 359 -33.52 -42.24 -88.16
CA GLN A 359 -33.61 -41.54 -89.45
C GLN A 359 -33.37 -42.47 -90.64
N ASP A 360 -32.42 -43.39 -90.52
CA ASP A 360 -32.17 -44.43 -91.53
C ASP A 360 -33.39 -45.38 -91.64
N THR A 361 -34.03 -45.70 -90.52
CA THR A 361 -35.27 -46.49 -90.50
C THR A 361 -36.42 -45.77 -91.19
N THR A 362 -36.61 -44.46 -90.93
CA THR A 362 -37.62 -43.63 -91.59
C THR A 362 -37.38 -43.55 -93.10
N ARG A 363 -36.12 -43.40 -93.54
CA ARG A 363 -35.74 -43.44 -94.96
C ARG A 363 -36.06 -44.80 -95.58
N THR A 364 -35.78 -45.88 -94.87
CA THR A 364 -36.07 -47.25 -95.34
C THR A 364 -37.57 -47.49 -95.47
N MET A 365 -38.39 -47.03 -94.51
CA MET A 365 -39.85 -47.10 -94.60
C MET A 365 -40.40 -46.30 -95.78
N ALA A 366 -39.83 -45.13 -96.07
CA ALA A 366 -40.20 -44.36 -97.25
C ALA A 366 -39.91 -45.11 -98.56
N ALA A 367 -38.74 -45.77 -98.65
CA ALA A 367 -38.38 -46.59 -99.80
C ALA A 367 -39.29 -47.83 -99.96
N ILE A 368 -39.63 -48.51 -98.85
CA ILE A 368 -40.56 -49.64 -98.86
C ILE A 368 -41.94 -49.18 -99.34
N ARG A 369 -42.40 -48.00 -98.90
CA ARG A 369 -43.68 -47.44 -99.35
C ARG A 369 -43.70 -47.25 -100.87
N GLU A 370 -42.68 -46.61 -101.43
CA GLU A 370 -42.55 -46.40 -102.87
C GLU A 370 -42.59 -47.73 -103.63
N GLN A 371 -41.86 -48.74 -103.15
CA GLN A 371 -41.84 -50.07 -103.76
C GLN A 371 -43.21 -50.79 -103.68
N VAL A 372 -43.93 -50.64 -102.58
CA VAL A 372 -45.29 -51.21 -102.44
C VAL A 372 -46.29 -50.50 -103.35
N GLU A 373 -46.19 -49.17 -103.48
CA GLU A 373 -47.01 -48.38 -104.42
C GLU A 373 -46.75 -48.80 -105.88
N GLU A 374 -45.49 -49.08 -106.25
CA GLU A 374 -45.13 -49.62 -107.58
C GLU A 374 -45.75 -51.02 -107.81
N VAL A 375 -45.64 -51.91 -106.82
CA VAL A 375 -46.25 -53.26 -106.89
C VAL A 375 -47.77 -53.18 -107.01
N ALA A 376 -48.42 -52.28 -106.26
CA ALA A 376 -49.86 -52.05 -106.37
C ALA A 376 -50.25 -51.59 -107.78
N GLY A 377 -49.48 -50.67 -108.39
CA GLY A 377 -49.68 -50.24 -109.77
C GLY A 377 -49.56 -51.38 -110.78
N ASN A 378 -48.57 -52.25 -110.62
CA ASN A 378 -48.39 -53.43 -111.47
C ASN A 378 -49.55 -54.44 -111.33
N ILE A 379 -50.10 -54.63 -110.13
CA ILE A 379 -51.26 -55.50 -109.89
C ILE A 379 -52.51 -54.93 -110.57
N VAL A 380 -52.73 -53.60 -110.48
CA VAL A 380 -53.84 -52.94 -111.18
C VAL A 380 -53.74 -53.13 -112.69
N ALA A 381 -52.55 -52.91 -113.28
CA ALA A 381 -52.33 -53.14 -114.71
C ALA A 381 -52.53 -54.62 -115.11
N LEU A 382 -52.17 -55.58 -114.24
CA LEU A 382 -52.43 -57.00 -114.46
C LEU A 382 -53.93 -57.33 -114.40
N SER A 383 -54.69 -56.67 -113.51
CA SER A 383 -56.15 -56.79 -113.42
C SER A 383 -56.84 -56.35 -114.71
N GLU A 384 -56.44 -55.21 -115.25
CA GLU A 384 -56.95 -54.69 -116.53
C GLU A 384 -56.67 -55.64 -117.69
N LYS A 385 -55.43 -56.15 -117.79
CA LYS A 385 -55.06 -57.13 -118.82
C LYS A 385 -55.82 -58.45 -118.68
N THR A 386 -56.00 -58.94 -117.45
CA THR A 386 -56.75 -60.18 -117.17
C THR A 386 -58.22 -60.03 -117.58
N THR A 387 -58.80 -58.85 -117.31
CA THR A 387 -60.18 -58.51 -117.71
C THR A 387 -60.31 -58.47 -119.23
N ALA A 388 -59.39 -57.79 -119.94
CA ALA A 388 -59.37 -57.75 -121.39
C ALA A 388 -59.23 -59.15 -122.04
N VAL A 389 -58.39 -60.02 -121.46
CA VAL A 389 -58.29 -61.43 -121.91
C VAL A 389 -59.61 -62.17 -121.65
N GLY A 390 -60.29 -61.91 -120.53
CA GLY A 390 -61.61 -62.45 -120.24
C GLY A 390 -62.66 -62.10 -121.30
N GLU A 391 -62.69 -60.85 -121.76
CA GLU A 391 -63.58 -60.38 -122.84
C GLU A 391 -63.26 -61.07 -124.19
N ILE A 392 -61.98 -61.22 -124.51
CA ILE A 392 -61.54 -61.95 -125.71
C ILE A 392 -62.01 -63.41 -125.63
N ILE A 393 -61.83 -64.08 -124.50
CA ILE A 393 -62.23 -65.49 -124.31
C ILE A 393 -63.75 -65.64 -124.35
N ALA A 394 -64.52 -64.67 -123.87
CA ALA A 394 -65.96 -64.64 -124.05
C ALA A 394 -66.35 -64.57 -125.54
N THR A 395 -65.68 -63.72 -126.30
CA THR A 395 -65.89 -63.61 -127.76
C THR A 395 -65.51 -64.91 -128.48
N VAL A 396 -64.39 -65.55 -128.11
CA VAL A 396 -63.97 -66.85 -128.69
C VAL A 396 -64.97 -67.95 -128.35
N ASN A 397 -65.52 -67.96 -127.13
CA ASN A 397 -66.57 -68.89 -126.74
C ASN A 397 -67.83 -68.70 -127.59
N ASP A 398 -68.24 -67.46 -127.84
CA ASP A 398 -69.39 -67.14 -128.70
C ASP A 398 -69.14 -67.56 -130.16
N ILE A 399 -67.91 -67.38 -130.66
CA ILE A 399 -67.52 -67.88 -131.99
C ILE A 399 -67.57 -69.40 -132.02
N ALA A 400 -67.02 -70.09 -131.02
CA ALA A 400 -67.06 -71.55 -130.93
C ALA A 400 -68.51 -72.07 -130.88
N GLU A 401 -69.40 -71.40 -130.15
CA GLU A 401 -70.82 -71.75 -130.07
C GLU A 401 -71.53 -71.54 -131.43
N ARG A 402 -71.27 -70.42 -132.11
CA ARG A 402 -71.77 -70.18 -133.48
C ARG A 402 -71.22 -71.18 -134.47
N SER A 403 -69.93 -71.52 -134.40
CA SER A 403 -69.29 -72.54 -135.23
C SER A 403 -69.88 -73.92 -134.97
N ASN A 404 -70.18 -74.27 -133.71
CA ASN A 404 -70.84 -75.52 -133.36
C ASN A 404 -72.25 -75.61 -133.96
N LEU A 405 -73.03 -74.52 -133.86
CA LEU A 405 -74.36 -74.44 -134.48
C LEU A 405 -74.30 -74.49 -136.01
N LEU A 406 -73.34 -73.81 -136.64
CA LEU A 406 -73.10 -73.87 -138.09
C LEU A 406 -72.71 -75.28 -138.53
N ALA A 407 -71.82 -75.94 -137.80
CA ALA A 407 -71.38 -77.30 -138.06
C ALA A 407 -72.53 -78.31 -137.87
N LEU A 408 -73.39 -78.12 -136.86
CA LEU A 408 -74.59 -78.92 -136.65
C LEU A 408 -75.56 -78.77 -137.82
N ASN A 409 -75.84 -77.53 -138.25
CA ASN A 409 -76.71 -77.25 -139.39
C ASN A 409 -76.14 -77.87 -140.69
N ALA A 410 -74.83 -77.74 -140.92
CA ALA A 410 -74.15 -78.36 -142.06
C ALA A 410 -74.21 -79.89 -142.01
N SER A 411 -74.09 -80.51 -140.82
CA SER A 411 -74.20 -81.96 -140.65
C SER A 411 -75.63 -82.46 -140.91
N ILE A 412 -76.65 -81.70 -140.51
CA ILE A 412 -78.06 -82.01 -140.79
C ILE A 412 -78.32 -81.95 -142.30
N GLU A 413 -77.88 -80.88 -142.97
CA GLU A 413 -78.06 -80.71 -144.42
C GLU A 413 -77.30 -81.78 -145.21
N ALA A 414 -76.09 -82.14 -144.78
CA ALA A 414 -75.32 -83.22 -145.38
C ALA A 414 -75.97 -84.60 -145.19
N ALA A 415 -76.68 -84.84 -144.07
CA ALA A 415 -77.46 -86.06 -143.87
C ALA A 415 -78.73 -86.07 -144.74
N ALA A 416 -79.34 -84.90 -144.99
CA ALA A 416 -80.51 -84.75 -145.87
C ALA A 416 -80.18 -85.02 -147.36
N ALA A 417 -78.94 -84.74 -147.78
CA ALA A 417 -78.47 -84.97 -149.16
C ALA A 417 -78.11 -86.45 -149.49
N GLY A 418 -78.27 -87.39 -148.55
CA GLY A 418 -78.05 -88.83 -148.77
C GLY A 418 -76.60 -89.18 -149.19
N ASP A 419 -76.43 -90.13 -150.11
CA ASP A 419 -75.11 -90.66 -150.53
C ASP A 419 -74.13 -89.56 -151.02
N GLN A 420 -74.64 -88.49 -151.63
CA GLN A 420 -73.82 -87.36 -152.11
C GLN A 420 -73.31 -86.46 -150.99
N GLY A 421 -73.97 -86.44 -149.83
CA GLY A 421 -73.61 -85.63 -148.67
C GLY A 421 -72.63 -86.30 -147.69
N SER A 422 -72.33 -87.59 -147.88
CA SER A 422 -71.52 -88.40 -146.94
C SER A 422 -70.15 -87.79 -146.61
N ARG A 423 -69.41 -87.28 -147.62
CA ARG A 423 -68.11 -86.62 -147.40
C ARG A 423 -68.23 -85.27 -146.70
N PHE A 424 -69.30 -84.51 -146.93
CA PHE A 424 -69.56 -83.24 -146.25
C PHE A 424 -69.98 -83.44 -144.79
N SER A 425 -70.74 -84.51 -144.49
CA SER A 425 -71.15 -84.85 -143.12
C SER A 425 -69.95 -85.16 -142.22
N VAL A 426 -68.90 -85.80 -142.76
CA VAL A 426 -67.65 -86.06 -142.02
C VAL A 426 -66.95 -84.75 -141.66
N VAL A 427 -66.84 -83.80 -142.61
CA VAL A 427 -66.21 -82.48 -142.35
C VAL A 427 -67.02 -81.66 -141.36
N ALA A 428 -68.35 -81.67 -141.47
CA ALA A 428 -69.25 -80.97 -140.56
C ALA A 428 -69.16 -81.54 -139.12
N ASN A 429 -69.11 -82.87 -138.97
CA ASN A 429 -68.91 -83.50 -137.66
C ASN A 429 -67.52 -83.20 -137.06
N GLU A 430 -66.47 -83.11 -137.89
CA GLU A 430 -65.14 -82.72 -137.41
C GLU A 430 -65.08 -81.24 -137.00
N MET A 431 -65.73 -80.34 -137.75
CA MET A 431 -65.89 -78.93 -137.34
C MET A 431 -66.68 -78.80 -136.04
N LYS A 432 -67.74 -79.60 -135.86
CA LYS A 432 -68.53 -79.65 -134.63
C LYS A 432 -67.65 -80.05 -133.44
N LYS A 433 -66.87 -81.11 -133.60
CA LYS A 433 -65.94 -81.61 -132.58
C LYS A 433 -64.87 -80.57 -132.22
N LEU A 434 -64.29 -79.88 -133.21
CA LEU A 434 -63.35 -78.79 -132.97
C LEU A 434 -64.00 -77.60 -132.25
N ALA A 435 -65.26 -77.28 -132.59
CA ALA A 435 -66.02 -76.22 -131.93
C ALA A 435 -66.37 -76.58 -130.47
N ASP A 436 -66.76 -77.84 -130.20
CA ASP A 436 -66.97 -78.36 -128.85
C ASP A 436 -65.67 -78.34 -128.03
N GLN A 437 -64.53 -78.75 -128.62
CA GLN A 437 -63.21 -78.66 -127.98
C GLN A 437 -62.76 -77.22 -127.72
N ALA A 438 -63.03 -76.30 -128.65
CA ALA A 438 -62.76 -74.88 -128.47
C ALA A 438 -63.60 -74.30 -127.32
N LYS A 439 -64.89 -74.68 -127.23
CA LYS A 439 -65.80 -74.30 -126.15
C LYS A 439 -65.35 -74.86 -124.80
N GLU A 440 -64.91 -76.11 -124.75
CA GLU A 440 -64.37 -76.71 -123.52
C GLU A 440 -63.09 -75.98 -123.07
N SER A 441 -62.20 -75.67 -124.02
CA SER A 441 -60.95 -74.93 -123.75
C SER A 441 -61.21 -73.50 -123.26
N THR A 442 -62.19 -72.79 -123.83
CA THR A 442 -62.56 -71.44 -123.37
C THR A 442 -63.16 -71.46 -121.97
N VAL A 443 -63.92 -72.50 -121.60
CA VAL A 443 -64.41 -72.70 -120.23
C VAL A 443 -63.25 -72.91 -119.25
N GLN A 444 -62.27 -73.75 -119.61
CA GLN A 444 -61.07 -73.96 -118.78
C GLN A 444 -60.26 -72.66 -118.60
N VAL A 445 -60.03 -71.91 -119.69
CA VAL A 445 -59.34 -70.61 -119.62
C VAL A 445 -60.12 -69.62 -118.76
N ARG A 446 -61.46 -69.58 -118.86
CA ARG A 446 -62.30 -68.72 -118.02
C ARG A 446 -62.17 -69.07 -116.53
N THR A 447 -62.09 -70.35 -116.17
CA THR A 447 -61.81 -70.77 -114.78
C THR A 447 -60.44 -70.28 -114.31
N ILE A 448 -59.39 -70.44 -115.12
CA ILE A 448 -58.04 -69.95 -114.81
C ILE A 448 -58.04 -68.42 -114.61
N LEU A 449 -58.69 -67.67 -115.50
CA LEU A 449 -58.83 -66.22 -115.38
C LEU A 449 -59.59 -65.82 -114.10
N GLY A 450 -60.61 -66.59 -113.72
CA GLY A 450 -61.33 -66.40 -112.46
C GLY A 450 -60.43 -66.58 -111.23
N ASP A 451 -59.55 -67.57 -111.24
CA ASP A 451 -58.59 -67.79 -110.16
C ASP A 451 -57.47 -66.74 -110.14
N ILE A 452 -56.99 -66.29 -111.31
CA ILE A 452 -56.07 -65.14 -111.44
C ILE A 452 -56.73 -63.89 -110.86
N GLN A 453 -57.99 -63.60 -111.21
CA GLN A 453 -58.71 -62.42 -110.70
C GLN A 453 -58.87 -62.46 -109.17
N LYS A 454 -59.15 -63.64 -108.59
CA LYS A 454 -59.15 -63.81 -107.13
C LYS A 454 -57.77 -63.53 -106.53
N GLY A 455 -56.71 -64.04 -107.15
CA GLY A 455 -55.32 -63.79 -106.73
C GLY A 455 -54.93 -62.31 -106.79
N ILE A 456 -55.37 -61.60 -107.83
CA ILE A 456 -55.20 -60.15 -107.99
C ILE A 456 -55.92 -59.40 -106.87
N ASN A 457 -57.20 -59.69 -106.62
CA ASN A 457 -57.97 -59.04 -105.53
C ASN A 457 -57.32 -59.27 -104.16
N SER A 458 -56.83 -60.49 -103.88
CA SER A 458 -56.08 -60.77 -102.66
C SER A 458 -54.77 -59.99 -102.59
N SER A 459 -54.07 -59.84 -103.71
CA SER A 459 -52.80 -59.09 -103.78
C SER A 459 -53.01 -57.60 -103.54
N VAL A 460 -54.09 -57.01 -104.08
CA VAL A 460 -54.49 -55.61 -103.80
C VAL A 460 -54.69 -55.40 -102.30
N MET A 461 -55.48 -56.28 -101.65
CA MET A 461 -55.72 -56.21 -100.20
C MET A 461 -54.41 -56.29 -99.40
N PHE A 462 -53.49 -57.19 -99.76
CA PHE A 462 -52.19 -57.28 -99.10
C PHE A 462 -51.32 -56.04 -99.32
N THR A 463 -51.36 -55.43 -100.51
CA THR A 463 -50.64 -54.18 -100.76
C THR A 463 -51.21 -52.99 -99.98
N GLU A 464 -52.54 -52.86 -99.86
CA GLU A 464 -53.16 -51.82 -99.03
C GLU A 464 -52.80 -51.99 -97.55
N GLU A 465 -52.82 -53.23 -97.06
CA GLU A 465 -52.41 -53.55 -95.69
C GLU A 465 -50.91 -53.25 -95.48
N ALA A 466 -50.06 -53.54 -96.48
CA ALA A 466 -48.64 -53.21 -96.44
C ALA A 466 -48.39 -51.70 -96.39
N VAL A 467 -49.07 -50.88 -97.20
CA VAL A 467 -48.99 -49.42 -97.14
C VAL A 467 -49.36 -48.91 -95.74
N LYS A 468 -50.45 -49.42 -95.16
CA LYS A 468 -50.89 -49.04 -93.81
C LYS A 468 -49.86 -49.42 -92.73
N ARG A 469 -49.26 -50.61 -92.84
CA ARG A 469 -48.20 -51.07 -91.93
C ARG A 469 -46.95 -50.20 -92.03
N VAL A 470 -46.55 -49.81 -93.24
CA VAL A 470 -45.39 -48.94 -93.47
C VAL A 470 -45.63 -47.54 -92.91
N GLU A 471 -46.82 -46.96 -93.12
CA GLU A 471 -47.17 -45.65 -92.54
C GLU A 471 -47.18 -45.69 -91.01
N THR A 472 -47.71 -46.76 -90.41
CA THR A 472 -47.66 -46.96 -88.96
C THR A 472 -46.21 -47.09 -88.46
N GLY A 473 -45.37 -47.83 -89.20
CA GLY A 473 -43.94 -47.97 -88.89
C GLY A 473 -43.19 -46.63 -88.96
N LYS A 474 -43.50 -45.80 -89.95
CA LYS A 474 -42.96 -44.44 -90.07
C LYS A 474 -43.38 -43.56 -88.88
N GLN A 475 -44.67 -43.53 -88.55
CA GLN A 475 -45.15 -42.75 -87.40
C GLN A 475 -44.47 -43.17 -86.09
N GLN A 476 -44.27 -44.48 -85.88
CA GLN A 476 -43.57 -44.98 -84.70
C GLN A 476 -42.09 -44.58 -84.69
N ALA A 477 -41.43 -44.57 -85.85
CA ALA A 477 -40.06 -44.09 -86.00
C ALA A 477 -39.97 -42.59 -85.65
N ASP A 478 -40.87 -41.75 -86.16
CA ASP A 478 -40.90 -40.31 -85.86
C ASP A 478 -41.09 -40.03 -84.36
N ILE A 479 -42.01 -40.75 -83.68
CA ILE A 479 -42.21 -40.65 -82.22
C ILE A 479 -40.93 -41.07 -81.47
N THR A 480 -40.26 -42.11 -81.94
CA THR A 480 -39.01 -42.60 -81.34
C THR A 480 -37.90 -41.56 -81.47
N GLU A 481 -37.77 -40.92 -82.65
CA GLU A 481 -36.80 -39.83 -82.86
C GLU A 481 -37.04 -38.66 -81.89
N GLN A 482 -38.30 -38.20 -81.78
CA GLN A 482 -38.66 -37.12 -80.86
C GLN A 482 -38.31 -37.45 -79.40
N THR A 483 -38.58 -38.69 -78.99
CA THR A 483 -38.28 -39.16 -77.62
C THR A 483 -36.77 -39.19 -77.37
N ILE A 484 -35.97 -39.67 -78.31
CA ILE A 484 -34.50 -39.69 -78.18
C ILE A 484 -33.95 -38.26 -78.18
N ARG A 485 -34.49 -37.34 -78.99
CA ARG A 485 -34.10 -35.92 -78.96
C ARG A 485 -34.38 -35.27 -77.61
N GLN A 486 -35.55 -35.56 -77.02
CA GLN A 486 -35.88 -35.05 -75.70
C GLN A 486 -34.95 -35.63 -74.62
N MET A 487 -34.65 -36.93 -74.68
CA MET A 487 -33.65 -37.54 -73.79
C MET A 487 -32.27 -36.89 -73.93
N ALA A 488 -31.78 -36.67 -75.16
CA ALA A 488 -30.50 -36.03 -75.41
C ALA A 488 -30.43 -34.62 -74.81
N LYS A 489 -31.52 -33.85 -74.95
CA LYS A 489 -31.64 -32.50 -74.35
C LYS A 489 -31.56 -32.56 -72.82
N THR A 490 -32.38 -33.39 -72.17
CA THR A 490 -32.41 -33.49 -70.70
C THR A 490 -31.11 -34.06 -70.12
N THR A 491 -30.42 -34.91 -70.89
CA THR A 491 -29.09 -35.42 -70.54
C THR A 491 -28.06 -34.29 -70.55
N LEU A 492 -28.12 -33.39 -71.53
CA LEU A 492 -27.19 -32.26 -71.63
C LEU A 492 -27.44 -31.21 -70.52
N GLU A 493 -28.70 -30.97 -70.16
CA GLU A 493 -29.08 -30.17 -68.99
C GLU A 493 -28.50 -30.80 -67.69
N SER A 494 -28.51 -32.14 -67.60
CA SER A 494 -27.91 -32.85 -66.46
C SER A 494 -26.39 -32.65 -66.38
N VAL A 495 -25.68 -32.71 -67.50
CA VAL A 495 -24.22 -32.43 -67.55
C VAL A 495 -23.92 -31.06 -66.95
N GLN A 496 -24.63 -30.02 -67.40
CA GLN A 496 -24.44 -28.65 -66.89
C GLN A 496 -24.71 -28.55 -65.38
N ALA A 497 -25.76 -29.22 -64.87
CA ALA A 497 -26.05 -29.26 -63.44
C ALA A 497 -24.91 -29.91 -62.64
N PHE A 498 -24.32 -31.00 -63.14
CA PHE A 498 -23.18 -31.65 -62.48
C PHE A 498 -21.90 -30.82 -62.54
N GLU A 499 -21.64 -30.08 -63.62
CA GLU A 499 -20.53 -29.12 -63.68
C GLU A 499 -20.67 -28.02 -62.62
N GLN A 500 -21.89 -27.50 -62.41
CA GLN A 500 -22.16 -26.55 -61.33
C GLN A 500 -21.92 -27.16 -59.94
N ILE A 501 -22.31 -28.42 -59.71
CA ILE A 501 -22.02 -29.14 -58.45
C ILE A 501 -20.52 -29.26 -58.22
N ILE A 502 -19.73 -29.59 -59.27
CA ILE A 502 -18.27 -29.67 -59.17
C ILE A 502 -17.69 -28.31 -58.78
N GLY A 503 -18.14 -27.23 -59.44
CA GLY A 503 -17.73 -25.86 -59.13
C GLY A 503 -18.06 -25.47 -57.68
N ALA A 504 -19.29 -25.73 -57.23
CA ALA A 504 -19.72 -25.48 -55.86
C ALA A 504 -18.92 -26.31 -54.84
N GLY A 505 -18.62 -27.58 -55.14
CA GLY A 505 -17.80 -28.45 -54.30
C GLY A 505 -16.37 -27.93 -54.13
N ASN A 506 -15.73 -27.45 -55.21
CA ASN A 506 -14.41 -26.83 -55.12
C ASN A 506 -14.44 -25.54 -54.27
N GLN A 507 -15.49 -24.72 -54.41
CA GLN A 507 -15.64 -23.51 -53.59
C GLN A 507 -15.86 -23.83 -52.11
N GLN A 508 -16.64 -24.87 -51.80
CA GLN A 508 -16.81 -25.36 -50.43
C GLN A 508 -15.49 -25.81 -49.81
N GLN A 509 -14.64 -26.50 -50.57
CA GLN A 509 -13.32 -26.94 -50.10
C GLN A 509 -12.44 -25.75 -49.66
N ILE A 510 -12.42 -24.66 -50.43
CA ILE A 510 -11.72 -23.42 -50.05
C ILE A 510 -12.32 -22.83 -48.76
N GLY A 511 -13.66 -22.85 -48.63
CA GLY A 511 -14.33 -22.41 -47.43
C GLY A 511 -13.95 -23.23 -46.19
N PHE A 512 -13.84 -24.55 -46.33
CA PHE A 512 -13.42 -25.43 -45.23
C PHE A 512 -11.96 -25.21 -44.82
N GLU A 513 -11.06 -24.94 -45.75
CA GLU A 513 -9.67 -24.58 -45.41
C GLU A 513 -9.61 -23.29 -44.57
N GLN A 514 -10.43 -22.29 -44.90
CA GLN A 514 -10.53 -21.06 -44.11
C GLN A 514 -11.10 -21.31 -42.71
N VAL A 515 -12.13 -22.15 -42.59
CA VAL A 515 -12.71 -22.52 -41.29
C VAL A 515 -11.71 -23.32 -40.46
N ALA A 516 -10.98 -24.25 -41.06
CA ALA A 516 -9.94 -25.02 -40.39
C ALA A 516 -8.82 -24.11 -39.84
N GLN A 517 -8.40 -23.10 -40.62
CA GLN A 517 -7.45 -22.09 -40.14
C GLN A 517 -8.05 -21.27 -38.97
N GLY A 518 -9.32 -20.86 -39.07
CA GLY A 518 -10.01 -20.18 -37.97
C GLY A 518 -10.09 -21.02 -36.69
N MET A 519 -10.35 -22.33 -36.80
CA MET A 519 -10.34 -23.25 -35.65
C MET A 519 -8.96 -23.37 -35.01
N LYS A 520 -7.89 -23.38 -35.83
CA LYS A 520 -6.50 -23.37 -35.33
C LYS A 520 -6.21 -22.10 -34.53
N ASP A 521 -6.66 -20.94 -35.00
CA ASP A 521 -6.49 -19.66 -34.32
C ASP A 521 -7.28 -19.61 -33.01
N ILE A 522 -8.51 -20.13 -32.99
CA ILE A 522 -9.31 -20.24 -31.76
C ILE A 522 -8.65 -21.19 -30.76
N ARG A 523 -8.11 -22.33 -31.21
CA ARG A 523 -7.36 -23.24 -30.33
C ARG A 523 -6.17 -22.55 -29.68
N GLN A 524 -5.39 -21.79 -30.46
CA GLN A 524 -4.26 -21.02 -29.94
C GLN A 524 -4.72 -19.97 -28.91
N ALA A 525 -5.81 -19.26 -29.19
CA ALA A 525 -6.38 -18.30 -28.24
C ALA A 525 -6.86 -18.98 -26.93
N ALA A 526 -7.44 -20.18 -27.03
CA ALA A 526 -7.83 -20.97 -25.86
C ALA A 526 -6.61 -21.41 -25.03
N GLU A 527 -5.53 -21.86 -25.66
CA GLU A 527 -4.27 -22.20 -24.96
C GLU A 527 -3.64 -21.00 -24.25
N GLN A 528 -3.64 -19.83 -24.90
CA GLN A 528 -3.18 -18.58 -24.29
C GLN A 528 -4.07 -18.19 -23.10
N THR A 529 -5.38 -18.31 -23.25
CA THR A 529 -6.34 -18.05 -22.17
C THR A 529 -6.11 -18.99 -21.00
N ALA A 530 -5.94 -20.29 -21.24
CA ALA A 530 -5.63 -21.27 -20.18
C ALA A 530 -4.34 -20.91 -19.43
N THR A 531 -3.31 -20.46 -20.15
CA THR A 531 -2.06 -20.01 -19.54
C THR A 531 -2.26 -18.76 -18.68
N ALA A 532 -3.01 -17.77 -19.17
CA ALA A 532 -3.33 -16.54 -18.45
C ALA A 532 -4.19 -16.82 -17.20
N THR A 533 -5.16 -17.72 -17.30
CA THR A 533 -5.98 -18.19 -16.18
C THR A 533 -5.12 -18.85 -15.10
N SER A 534 -4.18 -19.73 -15.48
CA SER A 534 -3.24 -20.32 -14.51
C SER A 534 -2.33 -19.29 -13.83
N GLN A 535 -1.92 -18.24 -14.56
CA GLN A 535 -1.16 -17.13 -13.95
C GLN A 535 -2.01 -16.31 -12.98
N LEU A 536 -3.29 -16.07 -13.30
CA LEU A 536 -4.26 -15.43 -12.41
C LEU A 536 -4.47 -16.24 -11.13
N GLU A 537 -4.62 -17.56 -11.21
CA GLU A 537 -4.74 -18.42 -10.01
C GLU A 537 -3.54 -18.22 -9.06
N LYS A 538 -2.32 -18.18 -9.60
CA LYS A 538 -1.09 -17.93 -8.82
C LYS A 538 -1.08 -16.52 -8.22
N ALA A 539 -1.51 -15.51 -8.98
CA ALA A 539 -1.57 -14.13 -8.51
C ALA A 539 -2.57 -13.98 -7.35
N VAL A 540 -3.75 -14.62 -7.46
CA VAL A 540 -4.76 -14.62 -6.39
C VAL A 540 -4.28 -15.39 -5.16
N ALA A 541 -3.56 -16.50 -5.33
CA ALA A 541 -2.92 -17.20 -4.21
C ALA A 541 -1.92 -16.29 -3.47
N ASN A 542 -1.12 -15.52 -4.20
CA ASN A 542 -0.20 -14.54 -3.61
C ASN A 542 -0.94 -13.39 -2.91
N LEU A 543 -2.05 -12.89 -3.47
CA LEU A 543 -2.88 -11.87 -2.83
C LEU A 543 -3.47 -12.37 -1.51
N ASN A 544 -3.95 -13.61 -1.47
CA ASN A 544 -4.43 -14.23 -0.24
C ASN A 544 -3.32 -14.35 0.82
N ALA A 545 -2.11 -14.76 0.42
CA ALA A 545 -0.96 -14.82 1.32
C ALA A 545 -0.61 -13.43 1.89
N LEU A 546 -0.51 -12.41 1.03
CA LEU A 546 -0.22 -11.03 1.45
C LEU A 546 -1.32 -10.47 2.36
N SER A 547 -2.57 -10.77 2.06
CA SER A 547 -3.72 -10.40 2.88
C SER A 547 -3.64 -11.03 4.28
N GLN A 548 -3.25 -12.30 4.36
CA GLN A 548 -3.02 -12.99 5.63
C GLN A 548 -1.86 -12.37 6.42
N GLU A 549 -0.75 -12.02 5.76
CA GLU A 549 0.38 -11.31 6.39
C GLU A 549 -0.05 -9.92 6.93
N LEU A 550 -0.85 -9.16 6.17
CA LEU A 550 -1.40 -7.87 6.61
C LEU A 550 -2.32 -8.04 7.81
N LYS A 551 -3.17 -9.08 7.82
CA LYS A 551 -4.05 -9.42 8.94
C LYS A 551 -3.25 -9.72 10.20
N GLU A 552 -2.18 -10.51 10.08
CA GLU A 552 -1.30 -10.85 11.20
C GLU A 552 -0.52 -9.63 11.70
N ALA A 553 -0.01 -8.80 10.77
CA ALA A 553 0.69 -7.57 11.11
C ALA A 553 -0.21 -6.58 11.86
N ALA A 554 -1.46 -6.42 11.44
CA ALA A 554 -2.46 -5.59 12.12
C ALA A 554 -2.95 -6.24 13.43
N GLY A 555 -3.07 -7.56 13.47
CA GLY A 555 -3.47 -8.33 14.66
C GLY A 555 -2.48 -8.25 15.83
N ARG A 556 -1.22 -7.86 15.58
CA ARG A 556 -0.27 -7.50 16.65
C ARG A 556 -0.73 -6.30 17.47
N TYR A 557 -1.54 -5.40 16.89
CA TYR A 557 -2.16 -4.30 17.61
C TYR A 557 -3.47 -4.76 18.24
N GLN A 558 -3.56 -4.69 19.56
CA GLN A 558 -4.78 -4.91 20.33
C GLN A 558 -5.59 -3.62 20.34
N ILE A 559 -6.75 -3.64 19.67
CA ILE A 559 -7.55 -2.45 19.36
C ILE A 559 -8.81 -2.37 20.22
#